data_AF-A0A8C4XY57-F1
#
_entry.id   AF-A0A8C4XY57-F1
#
_cell.length_a   1.000
_cell.length_b   1.000
_cell.length_c   1.000
_cell.angle_alpha   90.00
_cell.angle_beta   90.00
_cell.angle_gamma   90.00
#
_symmetry.space_group_name_H-M   'P 1'
#
loop_
_entity.id
_entity.type
_entity.pdbx_description
1 polymer ?
#
loop_
_entity_poly.entity_id
_entity_poly.type
_entity_poly.pdbx_seq_one_letter_code
_entity_poly.pdbx_strand_id
1 'polypeptide(L)'
;MLLRGLRLHGKWCRFSSPITQFLTLTVVTFGVLAPLICHRLLHSYFYLRRWHLNSMSEEFLKQNQEDGQTALRYFEDLRTPNSSEISGDKALRPWLLITIVTVQRRNEFHYVLQVASRFHRLLQQCGPRCQNYQVFICNVEQDPGNHQDARLLGNFFAMVSRYKNWEDPDAAVNQFEKEKRDYAFCMEQSLLAYNPEYILLVEDDAVPEEEIFPVLQHLLLERLSKPHLKDALYLKLYHPERLQHYINPEPMRILEWLGLGMFLGPLLSFVYSWVSGRPSLTWPIVLFFALYSMALAELVGRHYLLELRRLTPVLYNVVPVTECCMPAMVFSASSARRALGYLQEVHCHPGFAKDTALYSLLRIKDERAYVVEPNLVRHVGMFSSLRPNNIPKLL
;
A
#
# COMPACT_ATOMS: atom_id res chain seq x y z
N MET A 1 52.57 24.43 13.80
CA MET A 1 51.89 25.74 13.69
C MET A 1 50.51 25.70 13.00
N LEU A 2 50.08 24.59 12.38
CA LEU A 2 48.77 24.48 11.68
C LEU A 2 47.55 24.21 12.58
N LEU A 3 47.73 23.91 13.88
CA LEU A 3 46.63 23.63 14.82
C LEU A 3 46.11 24.84 15.61
N ARG A 4 46.65 26.05 15.36
CA ARG A 4 46.20 27.29 16.03
C ARG A 4 45.34 28.21 15.16
N GLY A 5 45.30 28.01 13.84
CA GLY A 5 44.54 28.86 12.90
C GLY A 5 43.03 28.60 12.90
N LEU A 6 42.59 27.36 13.16
CA LEU A 6 41.17 26.98 13.17
C LEU A 6 40.41 27.36 14.46
N ARG A 7 41.11 27.84 15.50
CA ARG A 7 40.46 28.29 16.76
C ARG A 7 40.03 29.76 16.75
N LEU A 8 40.42 30.54 15.75
CA LEU A 8 40.21 31.99 15.74
C LEU A 8 38.94 32.45 15.01
N HIS A 9 38.33 31.61 14.16
CA HIS A 9 37.02 31.91 13.56
C HIS A 9 35.82 31.50 14.45
N GLY A 10 36.04 30.75 15.54
CA GLY A 10 34.98 30.33 16.47
C GLY A 10 34.59 31.37 17.54
N LYS A 11 35.06 32.62 17.44
CA LYS A 11 34.85 33.66 18.47
C LYS A 11 33.82 34.73 18.11
N TRP A 12 33.27 34.74 16.91
CA TRP A 12 32.35 35.81 16.46
C TRP A 12 30.85 35.54 16.65
N CYS A 13 30.43 34.39 17.21
CA CYS A 13 29.03 34.11 17.56
C CYS A 13 28.86 33.54 18.97
N ARG A 14 29.62 34.03 19.96
CA ARG A 14 29.34 33.74 21.38
C ARG A 14 28.46 34.85 21.93
N PHE A 15 27.15 34.64 21.93
CA PHE A 15 26.14 35.12 22.92
C PHE A 15 24.74 35.08 22.29
N SER A 16 24.27 33.87 21.97
CA SER A 16 22.83 33.63 21.86
C SER A 16 22.48 32.52 22.85
N SER A 17 21.48 32.77 23.69
CA SER A 17 20.98 31.79 24.65
C SER A 17 20.52 30.52 23.90
N PRO A 18 20.70 29.30 24.42
CA PRO A 18 20.12 28.09 23.84
C PRO A 18 18.64 28.24 23.51
N ILE A 19 17.92 28.96 24.38
CA ILE A 19 16.50 29.23 24.21
C ILE A 19 16.26 30.03 22.93
N THR A 20 17.04 31.08 22.70
CA THR A 20 16.95 31.90 21.48
C THR A 20 17.29 31.06 20.26
N GLN A 21 18.35 30.23 20.31
CA GLN A 21 18.74 29.37 19.19
C GLN A 21 17.66 28.32 18.85
N PHE A 22 17.07 27.69 19.87
CA PHE A 22 16.00 26.69 19.71
C PHE A 22 14.70 27.32 19.20
N LEU A 23 14.37 28.52 19.67
CA LEU A 23 13.24 29.28 19.17
C LEU A 23 13.45 29.68 17.71
N THR A 24 14.63 30.20 17.36
CA THR A 24 14.99 30.52 15.98
C THR A 24 14.92 29.27 15.09
N LEU A 25 15.48 28.14 15.53
CA LEU A 25 15.40 26.87 14.79
C LEU A 25 13.95 26.44 14.56
N THR A 26 13.13 26.48 15.59
CA THR A 26 11.71 26.12 15.51
C THR A 26 10.97 27.01 14.52
N VAL A 27 11.12 28.34 14.64
CA VAL A 27 10.46 29.31 13.75
C VAL A 27 10.92 29.16 12.31
N VAL A 28 12.23 29.02 12.09
CA VAL A 28 12.78 28.85 10.74
C VAL A 28 12.34 27.53 10.13
N THR A 29 12.42 26.42 10.87
CA THR A 29 12.01 25.12 10.34
C THR A 29 10.51 25.05 10.07
N PHE A 30 9.67 25.29 11.07
CA PHE A 30 8.23 25.06 10.95
C PHE A 30 7.50 26.23 10.28
N GLY A 31 8.04 27.45 10.36
CA GLY A 31 7.43 28.64 9.75
C GLY A 31 7.91 28.94 8.34
N VAL A 32 9.11 28.47 7.94
CA VAL A 32 9.70 28.81 6.64
C VAL A 32 10.11 27.55 5.87
N LEU A 33 11.07 26.77 6.35
CA LEU A 33 11.68 25.70 5.57
C LEU A 33 10.71 24.55 5.27
N ALA A 34 10.05 23.99 6.28
CA ALA A 34 9.14 22.87 6.09
C ALA A 34 7.92 23.26 5.23
N PRO A 35 7.27 24.43 5.42
CA PRO A 35 6.28 24.91 4.46
C PRO A 35 6.83 25.02 3.02
N LEU A 36 8.02 25.58 2.82
CA LEU A 36 8.58 25.76 1.48
C LEU A 36 8.99 24.45 0.79
N ILE A 37 9.40 23.43 1.55
CA ILE A 37 9.86 22.16 0.99
C ILE A 37 8.69 21.16 0.87
N CYS A 38 7.79 21.14 1.85
CA CYS A 38 6.74 20.13 1.97
C CYS A 38 5.38 20.56 1.41
N HIS A 39 5.23 21.76 0.84
CA HIS A 39 3.91 22.24 0.37
C HIS A 39 3.30 21.41 -0.77
N ARG A 40 4.10 20.59 -1.47
CA ARG A 40 3.64 19.67 -2.53
C ARG A 40 3.47 18.22 -2.05
N LEU A 41 3.84 17.92 -0.80
CA LEU A 41 3.77 16.57 -0.26
C LEU A 41 2.33 16.27 0.16
N LEU A 42 1.63 15.47 -0.65
CA LEU A 42 0.27 15.05 -0.38
C LEU A 42 0.15 14.37 1.00
N HIS A 43 -0.86 14.76 1.77
CA HIS A 43 -1.09 14.35 3.16
C HIS A 43 -0.08 14.88 4.21
N SER A 44 0.92 15.68 3.83
CA SER A 44 1.66 16.49 4.82
C SER A 44 0.74 17.57 5.40
N TYR A 45 0.95 17.97 6.66
CA TYR A 45 0.26 19.11 7.25
C TYR A 45 0.63 20.45 6.57
N PHE A 46 1.77 20.50 5.88
CA PHE A 46 2.18 21.67 5.10
C PHE A 46 1.57 21.72 3.69
N TYR A 47 0.82 20.70 3.28
CA TYR A 47 0.26 20.60 1.95
C TYR A 47 -0.73 21.73 1.63
N LEU A 48 -0.42 22.51 0.59
CA LEU A 48 -1.30 23.61 0.16
C LEU A 48 -2.38 23.10 -0.81
N ARG A 49 -3.42 22.49 -0.24
CA ARG A 49 -4.55 21.89 -0.98
C ARG A 49 -5.12 22.78 -2.07
N ARG A 50 -5.31 24.08 -1.80
CA ARG A 50 -5.90 25.02 -2.78
C ARG A 50 -5.03 25.21 -4.03
N TRP A 51 -3.72 25.03 -3.92
CA TRP A 51 -2.77 25.29 -4.99
C TRP A 51 -2.42 24.03 -5.78
N HIS A 52 -2.31 22.88 -5.10
CA HIS A 52 -1.77 21.66 -5.72
C HIS A 52 -2.81 20.59 -6.01
N LEU A 53 -3.96 20.56 -5.32
CA LEU A 53 -4.85 19.41 -5.40
C LEU A 53 -5.41 19.18 -6.82
N ASN A 54 -5.87 20.23 -7.48
CA ASN A 54 -6.44 20.11 -8.81
C ASN A 54 -5.37 19.73 -9.83
N SER A 55 -4.24 20.44 -9.87
CA SER A 55 -3.15 20.16 -10.81
C SER A 55 -2.56 18.76 -10.59
N MET A 56 -2.35 18.34 -9.34
CA MET A 56 -1.85 17.00 -9.02
C MET A 56 -2.86 15.91 -9.39
N SER A 57 -4.16 16.16 -9.21
CA SER A 57 -5.20 15.20 -9.61
C SER A 57 -5.28 15.08 -11.14
N GLU A 58 -5.15 16.18 -11.87
CA GLU A 58 -5.12 16.20 -13.34
C GLU A 58 -3.85 15.52 -13.88
N GLU A 59 -2.69 15.81 -13.31
CA GLU A 59 -1.42 15.17 -13.65
C GLU A 59 -1.47 13.66 -13.37
N PHE A 60 -2.04 13.26 -12.24
CA PHE A 60 -2.26 11.86 -11.92
C PHE A 60 -3.22 11.18 -12.89
N LEU A 61 -4.35 11.82 -13.25
CA LEU A 61 -5.27 11.28 -14.27
C LEU A 61 -4.54 11.07 -15.60
N LYS A 62 -3.76 12.06 -16.04
CA LYS A 62 -3.03 12.00 -17.29
C LYS A 62 -1.99 10.88 -17.27
N GLN A 63 -1.18 10.79 -16.21
CA GLN A 63 -0.20 9.71 -16.05
C GLN A 63 -0.88 8.34 -16.03
N ASN A 64 -2.01 8.20 -15.31
CA ASN A 64 -2.74 6.95 -15.21
C ASN A 64 -3.34 6.52 -16.57
N GLN A 65 -3.78 7.49 -17.38
CA GLN A 65 -4.20 7.22 -18.76
C GLN A 65 -3.02 6.77 -19.63
N GLU A 66 -1.86 7.43 -19.53
CA GLU A 66 -0.64 7.05 -20.26
C GLU A 66 -0.13 5.65 -19.85
N ASP A 67 -0.16 5.33 -18.56
CA ASP A 67 0.19 4.02 -17.99
C ASP A 67 -0.78 2.95 -18.51
N GLY A 68 -2.08 3.25 -18.53
CA GLY A 68 -3.13 2.39 -19.10
C GLY A 68 -2.90 2.07 -20.57
N GLN A 69 -2.62 3.10 -21.39
CA GLN A 69 -2.30 2.92 -22.81
C GLN A 69 -1.01 2.12 -23.01
N THR A 70 -0.01 2.32 -22.15
CA THR A 70 1.24 1.55 -22.19
C THR A 70 0.99 0.08 -21.86
N ALA A 71 0.13 -0.21 -20.88
CA ALA A 71 -0.27 -1.56 -20.53
C ALA A 71 -1.09 -2.25 -21.63
N LEU A 72 -1.95 -1.51 -22.34
CA LEU A 72 -2.65 -2.01 -23.51
C LEU A 72 -1.68 -2.44 -24.62
N ARG A 73 -0.78 -1.53 -25.02
CA ARG A 73 0.24 -1.82 -26.04
C ARG A 73 1.10 -3.02 -25.65
N TYR A 74 1.47 -3.14 -24.38
CA TYR A 74 2.24 -4.28 -23.88
C TYR A 74 1.59 -5.63 -24.21
N PHE A 75 0.27 -5.77 -23.98
CA PHE A 75 -0.44 -7.01 -24.31
C PHE A 75 -0.74 -7.17 -25.80
N GLU A 76 -0.93 -6.07 -26.54
CA GLU A 76 -1.05 -6.12 -28.00
C GLU A 76 0.25 -6.60 -28.67
N ASP A 77 1.39 -6.10 -28.21
CA ASP A 77 2.72 -6.49 -28.69
C ASP A 77 3.00 -7.97 -28.38
N LEU A 78 2.64 -8.45 -27.18
CA LEU A 78 2.74 -9.87 -26.82
C LEU A 78 1.86 -10.79 -27.69
N ARG A 79 0.78 -10.26 -28.29
CA ARG A 79 -0.08 -11.02 -29.21
C ARG A 79 0.57 -11.19 -30.59
N THR A 80 1.59 -10.40 -30.95
CA THR A 80 2.24 -10.52 -32.26
C THR A 80 2.95 -11.88 -32.39
N PRO A 81 2.80 -12.58 -33.54
CA PRO A 81 3.19 -13.98 -33.66
C PRO A 81 4.71 -14.12 -33.81
N ASN A 82 5.45 -14.07 -32.70
CA ASN A 82 6.88 -14.37 -32.67
C ASN A 82 7.38 -15.05 -31.39
N SER A 83 6.52 -15.71 -30.63
CA SER A 83 6.96 -16.65 -29.59
C SER A 83 6.10 -17.91 -29.57
N SER A 84 6.74 -18.96 -30.07
CA SER A 84 6.53 -20.38 -29.79
C SER A 84 5.93 -20.70 -28.41
N GLU A 85 4.99 -21.64 -28.45
CA GLU A 85 4.59 -22.53 -27.35
C GLU A 85 4.12 -21.83 -26.07
N ILE A 86 2.83 -21.48 -26.06
CA ILE A 86 2.04 -21.55 -24.82
C ILE A 86 2.01 -23.04 -24.45
N SER A 87 3.02 -23.49 -23.71
CA SER A 87 2.98 -24.79 -23.04
C SER A 87 1.78 -24.77 -22.11
N GLY A 88 0.68 -25.33 -22.60
CA GLY A 88 -0.37 -25.88 -21.78
C GLY A 88 0.23 -27.06 -21.03
N ASP A 89 0.91 -26.78 -19.93
CA ASP A 89 1.42 -27.80 -19.04
C ASP A 89 0.64 -27.81 -17.73
N LYS A 90 0.45 -29.04 -17.24
CA LYS A 90 -0.48 -29.51 -16.21
C LYS A 90 -0.70 -28.55 -15.04
N ALA A 91 -1.91 -28.60 -14.49
CA ALA A 91 -2.33 -27.95 -13.24
C ALA A 91 -1.35 -28.23 -12.08
N LEU A 92 -0.25 -27.46 -12.04
CA LEU A 92 0.62 -27.37 -10.88
C LEU A 92 -0.16 -26.61 -9.83
N ARG A 93 -0.26 -27.19 -8.64
CA ARG A 93 -0.74 -26.48 -7.45
C ARG A 93 0.18 -25.27 -7.21
N PRO A 94 -0.26 -24.03 -7.48
CA PRO A 94 0.62 -22.89 -7.34
C PRO A 94 0.87 -22.62 -5.87
N TRP A 95 2.10 -22.21 -5.55
CA TRP A 95 2.42 -21.77 -4.18
C TRP A 95 1.72 -20.45 -3.87
N LEU A 96 1.77 -19.50 -4.81
CA LEU A 96 1.05 -18.24 -4.75
C LEU A 96 0.16 -18.06 -5.99
N LEU A 97 -1.14 -17.96 -5.79
CA LEU A 97 -2.09 -17.59 -6.84
C LEU A 97 -2.44 -16.10 -6.70
N ILE A 98 -2.18 -15.32 -7.75
CA ILE A 98 -2.51 -13.90 -7.84
C ILE A 98 -3.84 -13.80 -8.56
N THR A 99 -4.91 -13.56 -7.82
CA THR A 99 -6.26 -13.43 -8.37
C THR A 99 -6.61 -11.95 -8.49
N ILE A 100 -6.72 -11.48 -9.73
CA ILE A 100 -7.12 -10.11 -10.04
C ILE A 100 -8.63 -10.06 -10.22
N VAL A 101 -9.33 -9.40 -9.31
CA VAL A 101 -10.78 -9.16 -9.35
C VAL A 101 -11.02 -7.89 -10.17
N THR A 102 -11.80 -8.00 -11.23
CA THR A 102 -12.01 -6.86 -12.15
C THR A 102 -13.47 -6.65 -12.53
N VAL A 103 -13.83 -5.38 -12.68
CA VAL A 103 -15.11 -4.90 -13.17
C VAL A 103 -14.87 -3.79 -14.20
N GLN A 104 -15.79 -3.58 -15.13
CA GLN A 104 -15.65 -2.50 -16.10
C GLN A 104 -15.85 -1.15 -15.41
N ARG A 105 -14.81 -0.31 -15.46
CA ARG A 105 -14.86 1.09 -15.01
C ARG A 105 -14.87 1.99 -16.25
N ARG A 106 -13.88 2.87 -16.39
CA ARG A 106 -13.68 3.68 -17.60
C ARG A 106 -12.61 3.08 -18.50
N ASN A 107 -12.94 2.89 -19.77
CA ASN A 107 -12.06 2.30 -20.77
C ASN A 107 -10.74 3.06 -20.93
N GLU A 108 -10.75 4.38 -20.78
CA GLU A 108 -9.57 5.22 -21.02
C GLU A 108 -8.37 4.93 -20.09
N PHE A 109 -8.60 4.36 -18.90
CA PHE A 109 -7.54 4.11 -17.90
C PHE A 109 -6.99 2.69 -17.91
N HIS A 110 -7.70 1.72 -18.48
CA HIS A 110 -7.27 0.32 -18.55
C HIS A 110 -6.73 -0.26 -17.23
N TYR A 111 -7.40 0.00 -16.11
CA TYR A 111 -6.93 -0.32 -14.75
C TYR A 111 -6.41 -1.77 -14.62
N VAL A 112 -7.20 -2.74 -15.03
CA VAL A 112 -6.83 -4.16 -14.94
C VAL A 112 -5.61 -4.51 -15.79
N LEU A 113 -5.42 -3.86 -16.96
CA LEU A 113 -4.24 -4.07 -17.78
C LEU A 113 -2.99 -3.54 -17.09
N GLN A 114 -3.08 -2.40 -16.39
CA GLN A 114 -1.95 -1.87 -15.62
C GLN A 114 -1.52 -2.86 -14.53
N VAL A 115 -2.47 -3.38 -13.75
CA VAL A 115 -2.20 -4.37 -12.70
C VAL A 115 -1.62 -5.65 -13.28
N ALA A 116 -2.27 -6.22 -14.30
CA ALA A 116 -1.87 -7.49 -14.89
C ALA A 116 -0.51 -7.39 -15.61
N SER A 117 -0.26 -6.31 -16.37
CA SER A 117 1.03 -6.10 -17.06
C SER A 117 2.16 -5.97 -16.06
N ARG A 118 1.93 -5.30 -14.93
CA ARG A 118 2.96 -5.19 -13.89
C ARG A 118 3.26 -6.51 -13.21
N PHE A 119 2.25 -7.28 -12.80
CA PHE A 119 2.48 -8.62 -12.28
C PHE A 119 3.20 -9.52 -13.28
N HIS A 120 2.78 -9.49 -14.55
CA HIS A 120 3.40 -10.29 -15.61
C HIS A 120 4.90 -9.97 -15.77
N ARG A 121 5.26 -8.68 -15.84
CA ARG A 121 6.66 -8.24 -15.89
C ARG A 121 7.47 -8.65 -14.66
N LEU A 122 6.91 -8.49 -13.47
CA LEU A 122 7.59 -8.84 -12.21
C LEU A 122 7.81 -10.36 -12.10
N LEU A 123 6.87 -11.17 -12.57
CA LEU A 123 7.00 -12.62 -12.60
C LEU A 123 8.12 -13.05 -13.55
N GLN A 124 8.21 -12.42 -14.73
CA GLN A 124 9.30 -12.65 -15.68
C GLN A 124 10.67 -12.29 -15.08
N GLN A 125 10.75 -11.17 -14.34
CA GLN A 125 11.99 -10.72 -13.69
C GLN A 125 12.39 -11.57 -12.49
N CYS A 126 11.42 -12.08 -11.73
CA CYS A 126 11.67 -12.93 -10.56
C CYS A 126 12.33 -14.28 -10.92
N GLY A 127 12.10 -14.77 -12.14
CA GLY A 127 12.73 -15.98 -12.65
C GLY A 127 12.36 -17.23 -11.83
N PRO A 128 13.30 -18.16 -11.58
CA PRO A 128 13.02 -19.45 -10.94
C PRO A 128 12.38 -19.37 -9.54
N ARG A 129 12.58 -18.25 -8.82
CA ARG A 129 12.01 -18.06 -7.48
C ARG A 129 10.48 -17.95 -7.49
N CYS A 130 9.91 -17.47 -8.59
CA CYS A 130 8.48 -17.33 -8.79
C CYS A 130 7.89 -18.38 -9.73
N GLN A 131 8.60 -19.49 -10.00
CA GLN A 131 8.15 -20.51 -10.94
C GLN A 131 6.78 -21.12 -10.59
N ASN A 132 6.45 -21.17 -9.30
CA ASN A 132 5.16 -21.71 -8.81
C ASN A 132 4.11 -20.61 -8.56
N TYR A 133 4.28 -19.43 -9.17
CA TYR A 133 3.34 -18.31 -9.02
C TYR A 133 2.51 -18.24 -10.30
N GLN A 134 1.21 -17.98 -10.15
CA GLN A 134 0.31 -17.93 -11.30
C GLN A 134 -0.65 -16.75 -11.17
N VAL A 135 -0.99 -16.14 -12.31
CA VAL A 135 -2.02 -15.10 -12.39
C VAL A 135 -3.34 -15.71 -12.86
N PHE A 136 -4.41 -15.34 -12.18
CA PHE A 136 -5.78 -15.74 -12.48
C PHE A 136 -6.68 -14.50 -12.51
N ILE A 137 -7.52 -14.39 -13.53
CA ILE A 137 -8.42 -13.23 -13.69
C ILE A 137 -9.84 -13.64 -13.31
N CYS A 138 -10.44 -12.89 -12.40
CA CYS A 138 -11.83 -13.04 -12.02
C CYS A 138 -12.65 -11.83 -12.48
N ASN A 139 -13.40 -12.00 -13.57
CA ASN A 139 -14.27 -10.98 -14.11
C ASN A 139 -15.65 -11.01 -13.42
N VAL A 140 -16.00 -9.91 -12.75
CA VAL A 140 -17.26 -9.75 -12.02
C VAL A 140 -18.17 -8.67 -12.65
N GLU A 141 -17.90 -8.34 -13.91
CA GLU A 141 -18.79 -7.52 -14.73
C GLU A 141 -20.10 -8.24 -15.03
N GLN A 142 -21.23 -7.52 -14.88
CA GLN A 142 -22.57 -8.07 -15.09
C GLN A 142 -22.81 -8.44 -16.56
N ASP A 143 -22.27 -7.64 -17.48
CA ASP A 143 -22.19 -7.98 -18.90
C ASP A 143 -20.72 -8.20 -19.29
N PRO A 144 -20.20 -9.44 -19.18
CA PRO A 144 -18.82 -9.75 -19.51
C PRO A 144 -18.41 -9.36 -20.94
N GLY A 145 -19.37 -9.19 -21.87
CA GLY A 145 -19.10 -8.77 -23.24
C GLY A 145 -18.53 -7.35 -23.34
N ASN A 146 -18.89 -6.49 -22.38
CA ASN A 146 -18.49 -5.08 -22.34
C ASN A 146 -17.11 -4.84 -21.73
N HIS A 147 -16.56 -5.81 -21.00
CA HIS A 147 -15.23 -5.70 -20.38
C HIS A 147 -14.12 -6.11 -21.36
N GLN A 148 -13.74 -5.19 -22.24
CA GLN A 148 -12.79 -5.45 -23.33
C GLN A 148 -11.39 -5.84 -22.80
N ASP A 149 -10.94 -5.18 -21.73
CA ASP A 149 -9.62 -5.43 -21.14
C ASP A 149 -9.55 -6.83 -20.53
N ALA A 150 -10.59 -7.26 -19.82
CA ALA A 150 -10.68 -8.63 -19.32
C ALA A 150 -10.64 -9.63 -20.49
N ARG A 151 -11.42 -9.40 -21.56
CA ARG A 151 -11.40 -10.28 -22.74
C ARG A 151 -10.02 -10.38 -23.39
N LEU A 152 -9.26 -9.27 -23.45
CA LEU A 152 -7.88 -9.29 -23.92
C LEU A 152 -7.00 -10.17 -23.02
N LEU A 153 -7.08 -9.98 -21.71
CA LEU A 153 -6.30 -10.74 -20.72
C LEU A 153 -6.63 -12.25 -20.73
N GLY A 154 -7.86 -12.63 -21.09
CA GLY A 154 -8.28 -14.02 -21.20
C GLY A 154 -7.51 -14.84 -22.25
N ASN A 155 -6.77 -14.18 -23.15
CA ASN A 155 -5.87 -14.84 -24.11
C ASN A 155 -4.50 -15.21 -23.49
N PHE A 156 -4.15 -14.61 -22.35
CA PHE A 156 -2.85 -14.77 -21.70
C PHE A 156 -2.94 -15.47 -20.35
N PHE A 157 -4.05 -15.25 -19.64
CA PHE A 157 -4.27 -15.78 -18.30
C PHE A 157 -5.57 -16.58 -18.27
N ALA A 158 -5.61 -17.58 -17.39
CA ALA A 158 -6.86 -18.25 -17.08
C ALA A 158 -7.85 -17.26 -16.48
N MET A 159 -9.11 -17.35 -16.91
CA MET A 159 -10.16 -16.43 -16.53
C MET A 159 -11.45 -17.15 -16.19
N VAL A 160 -12.11 -16.68 -15.12
CA VAL A 160 -13.51 -16.98 -14.84
C VAL A 160 -14.35 -15.71 -14.93
N SER A 161 -15.62 -15.85 -15.30
CA SER A 161 -16.59 -14.75 -15.28
C SER A 161 -17.81 -15.16 -14.48
N ARG A 162 -18.17 -14.38 -13.45
CA ARG A 162 -19.30 -14.71 -12.56
C ARG A 162 -20.63 -14.77 -13.30
N TYR A 163 -20.87 -13.84 -14.22
CA TYR A 163 -22.17 -13.60 -14.85
C TYR A 163 -22.32 -14.20 -16.27
N LYS A 164 -21.42 -15.10 -16.70
CA LYS A 164 -21.43 -15.64 -18.08
C LYS A 164 -22.70 -16.46 -18.43
N ASN A 165 -23.30 -17.12 -17.44
CA ASN A 165 -24.38 -18.09 -17.64
C ASN A 165 -25.57 -17.89 -16.66
N TRP A 166 -25.60 -16.80 -15.89
CA TRP A 166 -26.54 -16.65 -14.76
C TRP A 166 -27.32 -15.34 -14.88
N GLU A 167 -28.65 -15.43 -14.99
CA GLU A 167 -29.55 -14.36 -14.54
C GLU A 167 -29.42 -14.31 -13.01
N ASP A 168 -28.67 -13.36 -12.46
CA ASP A 168 -28.52 -13.24 -11.02
C ASP A 168 -29.92 -13.06 -10.40
N PRO A 169 -30.46 -14.05 -9.66
CA PRO A 169 -31.81 -13.96 -9.09
C PRO A 169 -31.95 -12.78 -8.11
N ASP A 170 -30.82 -12.19 -7.72
CA ASP A 170 -30.66 -11.11 -6.77
C ASP A 170 -30.15 -9.80 -7.42
N ALA A 171 -30.52 -9.52 -8.68
CA ALA A 171 -30.13 -8.29 -9.39
C ALA A 171 -30.48 -6.97 -8.64
N ALA A 172 -31.37 -7.02 -7.64
CA ALA A 172 -31.78 -5.91 -6.79
C ALA A 172 -30.91 -5.69 -5.54
N VAL A 173 -29.76 -6.37 -5.41
CA VAL A 173 -28.89 -6.26 -4.24
C VAL A 173 -28.06 -4.97 -4.28
N ASN A 174 -27.89 -4.36 -3.09
CA ASN A 174 -27.12 -3.13 -2.96
C ASN A 174 -25.64 -3.34 -3.37
N GLN A 175 -24.99 -2.27 -3.80
CA GLN A 175 -23.68 -2.38 -4.41
C GLN A 175 -22.57 -2.88 -3.47
N PHE A 176 -22.68 -2.58 -2.16
CA PHE A 176 -21.71 -3.06 -1.15
C PHE A 176 -21.82 -4.57 -0.96
N GLU A 177 -23.04 -5.11 -0.96
CA GLU A 177 -23.26 -6.55 -0.92
C GLU A 177 -22.86 -7.22 -2.25
N LYS A 178 -23.10 -6.59 -3.40
CA LYS A 178 -22.58 -7.08 -4.69
C LYS A 178 -21.06 -7.24 -4.63
N GLU A 179 -20.35 -6.19 -4.20
CA GLU A 179 -18.89 -6.18 -4.10
C GLU A 179 -18.36 -7.25 -3.14
N LYS A 180 -19.02 -7.46 -1.99
CA LYS A 180 -18.70 -8.55 -1.06
C LYS A 180 -18.89 -9.93 -1.71
N ARG A 181 -20.01 -10.15 -2.41
CA ARG A 181 -20.33 -11.42 -3.10
C ARG A 181 -19.36 -11.69 -4.25
N ASP A 182 -19.00 -10.66 -5.02
CA ASP A 182 -17.99 -10.72 -6.08
C ASP A 182 -16.64 -11.15 -5.53
N TYR A 183 -16.21 -10.50 -4.45
CA TYR A 183 -14.96 -10.82 -3.75
C TYR A 183 -14.94 -12.27 -3.23
N ALA A 184 -16.03 -12.71 -2.59
CA ALA A 184 -16.18 -14.09 -2.11
C ALA A 184 -16.18 -15.10 -3.26
N PHE A 185 -16.92 -14.84 -4.34
CA PHE A 185 -16.93 -15.70 -5.53
C PHE A 185 -15.51 -15.88 -6.10
N CYS A 186 -14.76 -14.80 -6.29
CA CYS A 186 -13.40 -14.88 -6.83
C CYS A 186 -12.44 -15.66 -5.92
N MET A 187 -12.56 -15.49 -4.60
CA MET A 187 -11.78 -16.26 -3.63
C MET A 187 -12.16 -17.75 -3.64
N GLU A 188 -13.45 -18.09 -3.78
CA GLU A 188 -13.92 -19.46 -3.90
C GLU A 188 -13.40 -20.12 -5.18
N GLN A 189 -13.53 -19.46 -6.34
CA GLN A 189 -13.02 -19.98 -7.61
C GLN A 189 -11.51 -20.21 -7.58
N SER A 190 -10.77 -19.32 -6.91
CA SER A 190 -9.32 -19.47 -6.69
C SER A 190 -8.98 -20.76 -5.94
N LEU A 191 -9.75 -21.09 -4.90
CA LEU A 191 -9.56 -22.32 -4.12
C LEU A 191 -9.95 -23.57 -4.93
N LEU A 192 -11.09 -23.53 -5.62
CA LEU A 192 -11.64 -24.67 -6.34
C LEU A 192 -10.80 -25.04 -7.57
N ALA A 193 -10.35 -24.05 -8.34
CA ALA A 193 -9.64 -24.29 -9.60
C ALA A 193 -8.16 -24.66 -9.42
N TYR A 194 -7.50 -24.16 -8.36
CA TYR A 194 -6.04 -24.27 -8.22
C TYR A 194 -5.56 -24.91 -6.92
N ASN A 195 -6.39 -24.91 -5.87
CA ASN A 195 -6.02 -25.34 -4.51
C ASN A 195 -4.63 -24.81 -4.05
N PRO A 196 -4.35 -23.49 -4.15
CA PRO A 196 -3.02 -22.94 -3.89
C PRO A 196 -2.59 -23.07 -2.42
N GLU A 197 -1.34 -22.73 -2.09
CA GLU A 197 -0.93 -22.54 -0.69
C GLU A 197 -1.36 -21.16 -0.17
N TYR A 198 -1.12 -20.12 -0.98
CA TYR A 198 -1.52 -18.74 -0.71
C TYR A 198 -2.30 -18.15 -1.89
N ILE A 199 -3.26 -17.28 -1.58
CA ILE A 199 -4.03 -16.48 -2.53
C ILE A 199 -3.73 -15.02 -2.25
N LEU A 200 -3.18 -14.31 -3.23
CA LEU A 200 -3.11 -12.86 -3.26
C LEU A 200 -4.33 -12.37 -4.07
N LEU A 201 -5.38 -11.92 -3.38
CA LEU A 201 -6.53 -11.29 -4.02
C LEU A 201 -6.25 -9.80 -4.19
N VAL A 202 -6.40 -9.30 -5.42
CA VAL A 202 -6.04 -7.94 -5.82
C VAL A 202 -7.17 -7.34 -6.63
N GLU A 203 -7.53 -6.09 -6.34
CA GLU A 203 -8.50 -5.33 -7.13
C GLU A 203 -7.84 -4.78 -8.39
N ASP A 204 -8.67 -4.48 -9.39
CA ASP A 204 -8.22 -4.02 -10.71
C ASP A 204 -7.49 -2.67 -10.71
N ASP A 205 -7.50 -1.94 -9.61
CA ASP A 205 -6.85 -0.64 -9.44
C ASP A 205 -5.70 -0.65 -8.41
N ALA A 206 -5.17 -1.83 -8.08
CA ALA A 206 -4.10 -2.03 -7.12
C ALA A 206 -2.81 -2.51 -7.81
N VAL A 207 -2.01 -1.56 -8.30
CA VAL A 207 -0.78 -1.85 -9.06
C VAL A 207 0.34 -2.27 -8.10
N PRO A 208 1.01 -3.42 -8.31
CA PRO A 208 2.08 -3.86 -7.41
C PRO A 208 3.35 -3.02 -7.51
N GLU A 209 4.02 -2.86 -6.38
CA GLU A 209 5.37 -2.27 -6.30
C GLU A 209 6.44 -3.28 -6.78
N GLU A 210 7.60 -2.78 -7.20
CA GLU A 210 8.65 -3.59 -7.84
C GLU A 210 9.17 -4.71 -6.92
N GLU A 211 9.18 -4.47 -5.62
CA GLU A 211 9.68 -5.39 -4.60
C GLU A 211 8.64 -6.35 -4.01
N ILE A 212 7.40 -6.37 -4.54
CA ILE A 212 6.30 -7.17 -3.97
C ILE A 212 6.67 -8.63 -3.74
N PHE A 213 7.31 -9.31 -4.70
CA PHE A 213 7.61 -10.74 -4.57
C PHE A 213 8.74 -11.04 -3.59
N PRO A 214 9.92 -10.36 -3.64
CA PRO A 214 10.93 -10.51 -2.59
C PRO A 214 10.39 -10.27 -1.18
N VAL A 215 9.53 -9.25 -1.00
CA VAL A 215 8.95 -8.94 0.31
C VAL A 215 7.94 -10.00 0.73
N LEU A 216 7.00 -10.38 -0.13
CA LEU A 216 6.03 -11.44 0.18
C LEU A 216 6.71 -12.77 0.51
N GLN A 217 7.76 -13.14 -0.23
CA GLN A 217 8.51 -14.35 0.05
C GLN A 217 9.14 -14.31 1.46
N HIS A 218 9.79 -13.20 1.81
CA HIS A 218 10.35 -13.01 3.17
C HIS A 218 9.25 -13.05 4.25
N LEU A 219 8.14 -12.35 4.03
CA LEU A 219 7.05 -12.27 5.01
C LEU A 219 6.39 -13.63 5.24
N LEU A 220 6.02 -14.34 4.17
CA LEU A 220 5.30 -15.61 4.26
C LEU A 220 6.18 -16.73 4.82
N LEU A 221 7.46 -16.81 4.42
CA LEU A 221 8.35 -17.88 4.84
C LEU A 221 8.99 -17.63 6.23
N GLU A 222 9.44 -16.41 6.50
CA GLU A 222 10.24 -16.11 7.70
C GLU A 222 9.47 -15.44 8.83
N ARG A 223 8.47 -14.60 8.51
CA ARG A 223 7.74 -13.81 9.51
C ARG A 223 6.45 -14.51 9.95
N LEU A 224 5.58 -14.88 9.01
CA LEU A 224 4.30 -15.52 9.32
C LEU A 224 4.43 -16.97 9.82
N SER A 225 5.61 -17.58 9.69
CA SER A 225 5.91 -18.87 10.32
C SER A 225 6.06 -18.77 11.86
N LYS A 226 6.24 -17.56 12.41
CA LYS A 226 6.38 -17.34 13.85
C LYS A 226 5.06 -17.59 14.59
N PRO A 227 5.04 -18.23 15.78
CA PRO A 227 3.81 -18.64 16.47
C PRO A 227 2.79 -17.51 16.70
N HIS A 228 3.26 -16.28 16.94
CA HIS A 228 2.39 -15.14 17.20
C HIS A 228 1.78 -14.52 15.94
N LEU A 229 2.36 -14.76 14.75
CA LEU A 229 1.81 -14.30 13.46
C LEU A 229 1.16 -15.42 12.65
N LYS A 230 1.44 -16.68 13.01
CA LYS A 230 0.90 -17.86 12.38
C LYS A 230 -0.63 -17.88 12.46
N ASP A 231 -1.23 -18.42 11.40
CA ASP A 231 -2.68 -18.60 11.26
C ASP A 231 -3.48 -17.29 11.29
N ALA A 232 -2.87 -16.18 10.88
CA ALA A 232 -3.60 -14.95 10.61
C ALA A 232 -4.70 -15.20 9.55
N LEU A 233 -5.84 -14.54 9.71
CA LEU A 233 -6.94 -14.59 8.76
C LEU A 233 -6.52 -13.99 7.41
N TYR A 234 -5.79 -12.87 7.43
CA TYR A 234 -5.24 -12.26 6.23
C TYR A 234 -4.04 -11.34 6.53
N LEU A 235 -3.26 -11.09 5.49
CA LEU A 235 -2.22 -10.07 5.44
C LEU A 235 -2.59 -9.02 4.38
N LYS A 236 -2.81 -7.80 4.83
CA LYS A 236 -3.17 -6.65 3.99
C LYS A 236 -1.94 -5.96 3.44
N LEU A 237 -1.95 -5.60 2.16
CA LEU A 237 -0.80 -5.05 1.45
C LEU A 237 -0.89 -3.54 1.18
N TYR A 238 -1.98 -2.91 1.60
CA TYR A 238 -2.23 -1.48 1.41
C TYR A 238 -3.00 -0.89 2.57
N HIS A 239 -2.60 0.30 3.01
CA HIS A 239 -3.37 1.16 3.90
C HIS A 239 -3.24 2.63 3.44
N PRO A 240 -4.34 3.40 3.36
CA PRO A 240 -4.27 4.77 2.86
C PRO A 240 -3.29 5.64 3.65
N GLU A 241 -2.44 6.36 2.92
CA GLU A 241 -1.37 7.20 3.46
C GLU A 241 -1.93 8.29 4.39
N ARG A 242 -3.09 8.87 4.04
CA ARG A 242 -3.80 9.87 4.86
C ARG A 242 -4.19 9.38 6.27
N LEU A 243 -4.26 8.07 6.47
CA LEU A 243 -4.60 7.46 7.76
C LEU A 243 -3.35 6.97 8.51
N GLN A 244 -2.16 7.10 7.95
CA GLN A 244 -0.92 6.57 8.49
C GLN A 244 -0.19 7.51 9.46
N HIS A 245 -0.73 8.67 9.83
CA HIS A 245 -0.10 9.59 10.80
C HIS A 245 0.11 8.97 12.19
N TYR A 246 1.06 9.51 12.97
CA TYR A 246 1.35 9.06 14.33
C TYR A 246 0.25 9.43 15.32
N ILE A 247 -0.46 10.54 15.09
CA ILE A 247 -1.58 10.99 15.95
C ILE A 247 -2.86 10.15 15.73
N ASN A 248 -2.88 9.25 14.74
CA ASN A 248 -3.96 8.26 14.61
C ASN A 248 -3.70 7.09 15.59
N PRO A 249 -4.55 6.88 16.62
CA PRO A 249 -4.17 6.13 17.82
C PRO A 249 -4.05 4.62 17.58
N GLU A 250 -2.86 4.18 17.17
CA GLU A 250 -2.41 2.80 17.28
C GLU A 250 -1.19 2.73 18.21
N PRO A 251 -1.16 1.83 19.21
CA PRO A 251 -0.08 1.77 20.18
C PRO A 251 1.31 1.64 19.54
N MET A 252 1.44 0.84 18.48
CA MET A 252 2.70 0.61 17.79
C MET A 252 3.24 1.88 17.10
N ARG A 253 2.35 2.72 16.56
CA ARG A 253 2.74 3.99 15.93
C ARG A 253 3.25 4.98 16.98
N ILE A 254 2.61 5.05 18.13
CA ILE A 254 3.06 5.90 19.25
C ILE A 254 4.45 5.44 19.74
N LEU A 255 4.66 4.13 19.88
CA LEU A 255 5.96 3.58 20.27
C LEU A 255 7.04 3.87 19.23
N GLU A 256 6.73 3.75 17.94
CA GLU A 256 7.63 4.15 16.86
C GLU A 256 7.99 5.64 16.95
N TRP A 257 6.99 6.50 17.20
CA TRP A 257 7.18 7.95 17.32
C TRP A 257 8.07 8.32 18.50
N LEU A 258 7.81 7.72 19.66
CA LEU A 258 8.64 7.85 20.86
C LEU A 258 10.05 7.32 20.61
N GLY A 259 10.18 6.17 19.94
CA GLY A 259 11.47 5.59 19.53
C GLY A 259 12.28 6.54 18.65
N LEU A 260 11.64 7.18 17.68
CA LEU A 260 12.25 8.18 16.82
C LEU A 260 12.74 9.39 17.63
N GLY A 261 11.93 9.90 18.56
CA GLY A 261 12.34 10.97 19.47
C GLY A 261 13.50 10.56 20.39
N MET A 262 13.45 9.36 20.97
CA MET A 262 14.50 8.82 21.84
C MET A 262 15.82 8.59 21.11
N PHE A 263 15.79 8.26 19.83
CA PHE A 263 17.00 8.10 19.01
C PHE A 263 17.55 9.45 18.52
N LEU A 264 16.71 10.28 17.90
CA LEU A 264 17.14 11.54 17.30
C LEU A 264 17.44 12.62 18.34
N GLY A 265 16.79 12.61 19.51
CA GLY A 265 17.04 13.56 20.58
C GLY A 265 18.50 13.60 21.02
N PRO A 266 19.08 12.49 21.51
CA PRO A 266 20.50 12.41 21.87
C PRO A 266 21.43 12.66 20.68
N LEU A 267 21.12 12.13 19.50
CA LEU A 267 21.94 12.29 18.30
C LEU A 267 22.08 13.76 17.90
N LEU A 268 20.96 14.48 17.74
CA LEU A 268 20.97 15.90 17.39
C LEU A 268 21.54 16.76 18.51
N SER A 269 21.33 16.38 19.77
CA SER A 269 21.94 17.06 20.92
C SER A 269 23.46 16.94 20.93
N PHE A 270 23.98 15.77 20.55
CA PHE A 270 25.42 15.53 20.39
C PHE A 270 25.99 16.39 19.25
N VAL A 271 25.34 16.39 18.08
CA VAL A 271 25.72 17.25 16.95
C VAL A 271 25.70 18.73 17.35
N TYR A 272 24.65 19.20 18.00
CA TYR A 272 24.54 20.57 18.48
C TYR A 272 25.64 20.93 19.49
N SER A 273 25.95 20.04 20.43
CA SER A 273 26.99 20.25 21.44
C SER A 273 28.38 20.34 20.79
N TRP A 274 28.63 19.46 19.81
CA TRP A 274 29.86 19.46 19.02
C TRP A 274 30.03 20.77 18.23
N VAL A 275 29.01 21.19 17.48
CA VAL A 275 29.03 22.43 16.68
C VAL A 275 29.14 23.68 17.56
N SER A 276 28.46 23.68 18.71
CA SER A 276 28.43 24.83 19.62
C SER A 276 29.65 24.89 20.57
N GLY A 277 30.55 23.89 20.52
CA GLY A 277 31.67 23.77 21.44
C GLY A 277 31.26 23.63 22.91
N ARG A 278 30.09 23.05 23.17
CA ARG A 278 29.56 22.84 24.53
C ARG A 278 30.02 21.49 25.05
N PRO A 279 30.52 21.41 26.30
CA PRO A 279 31.16 20.21 26.82
C PRO A 279 30.19 19.11 27.29
N SER A 280 28.88 19.39 27.45
CA SER A 280 27.95 18.43 28.05
C SER A 280 26.58 18.36 27.35
N LEU A 281 26.10 17.12 27.20
CA LEU A 281 24.74 16.80 26.81
C LEU A 281 23.82 17.05 28.02
N THR A 282 22.96 18.06 27.96
CA THR A 282 22.01 18.33 29.05
C THR A 282 20.62 17.80 28.67
N TRP A 283 19.91 17.19 29.62
CA TRP A 283 18.56 16.66 29.43
C TRP A 283 17.56 17.63 28.75
N PRO A 284 17.53 18.94 29.06
CA PRO A 284 16.64 19.86 28.35
C PRO A 284 16.90 19.98 26.85
N ILE A 285 18.16 19.87 26.42
CA ILE A 285 18.55 19.89 25.01
C ILE A 285 18.11 18.59 24.32
N VAL A 286 18.32 17.46 24.99
CA VAL A 286 17.86 16.14 24.52
C VAL A 286 16.35 16.11 24.35
N LEU A 287 15.61 16.57 25.35
CA LEU A 287 14.15 16.63 25.32
C LEU A 287 13.66 17.56 24.22
N PHE A 288 14.28 18.73 24.05
CA PHE A 288 13.95 19.65 22.95
C PHE A 288 14.10 18.96 21.59
N PHE A 289 15.27 18.36 21.30
CA PHE A 289 15.49 17.71 20.01
C PHE A 289 14.63 16.46 19.81
N ALA A 290 14.29 15.72 20.87
CA ALA A 290 13.37 14.61 20.79
C ALA A 290 11.97 15.08 20.36
N LEU A 291 11.41 16.07 21.06
CA LEU A 291 10.09 16.64 20.74
C LEU A 291 10.07 17.34 19.38
N TYR A 292 11.14 18.05 19.03
CA TYR A 292 11.31 18.69 17.73
C TYR A 292 11.28 17.66 16.59
N SER A 293 12.01 16.55 16.72
CA SER A 293 12.05 15.49 15.71
C SER A 293 10.72 14.77 15.58
N MET A 294 10.07 14.51 16.72
CA MET A 294 8.72 13.95 16.76
C MET A 294 7.72 14.86 16.03
N ALA A 295 7.69 16.15 16.36
CA ALA A 295 6.80 17.11 15.71
C ALA A 295 7.07 17.21 14.20
N LEU A 296 8.35 17.25 13.78
CA LEU A 296 8.70 17.28 12.37
C LEU A 296 8.24 16.03 11.61
N ALA A 297 8.46 14.85 12.18
CA ALA A 297 8.04 13.58 11.58
C ALA A 297 6.51 13.50 11.38
N GLU A 298 5.74 13.95 12.37
CA GLU A 298 4.27 13.98 12.28
C GLU A 298 3.78 14.99 11.24
N LEU A 299 4.35 16.20 11.22
CA LEU A 299 3.93 17.27 10.31
C LEU A 299 4.30 16.99 8.84
N VAL A 300 5.47 16.39 8.60
CA VAL A 300 5.87 15.96 7.25
C VAL A 300 4.99 14.79 6.79
N GLY A 301 4.74 13.83 7.68
CA GLY A 301 3.92 12.65 7.40
C GLY A 301 4.71 11.36 7.56
N ARG A 302 4.17 10.43 8.36
CA ARG A 302 4.80 9.14 8.66
C ARG A 302 5.03 8.30 7.40
N HIS A 303 4.11 8.30 6.45
CA HIS A 303 4.20 7.50 5.22
C HIS A 303 5.47 7.79 4.43
N TYR A 304 5.94 9.04 4.39
CA TYR A 304 7.22 9.39 3.76
C TYR A 304 8.43 8.79 4.49
N LEU A 305 8.37 8.62 5.81
CA LEU A 305 9.42 7.96 6.58
C LEU A 305 9.38 6.43 6.38
N LEU A 306 8.18 5.86 6.18
CA LEU A 306 8.03 4.43 5.91
C LEU A 306 8.73 4.00 4.61
N GLU A 307 8.81 4.89 3.63
CA GLU A 307 9.52 4.62 2.36
C GLU A 307 10.99 4.24 2.57
N LEU A 308 11.63 4.68 3.65
CA LEU A 308 12.98 4.26 4.01
C LEU A 308 13.10 2.75 4.28
N ARG A 309 12.00 2.08 4.61
CA ARG A 309 11.97 0.63 4.84
C ARG A 309 12.00 -0.18 3.54
N ARG A 310 11.76 0.44 2.37
CA ARG A 310 11.86 -0.25 1.08
C ARG A 310 13.27 -0.71 0.71
N LEU A 311 14.30 -0.22 1.42
CA LEU A 311 15.69 -0.57 1.17
C LEU A 311 15.99 -2.08 1.25
N THR A 312 15.27 -2.81 2.09
CA THR A 312 15.40 -4.28 2.15
C THR A 312 14.13 -4.92 2.69
N PRO A 313 13.73 -6.12 2.21
CA PRO A 313 12.56 -6.84 2.71
C PRO A 313 12.50 -7.02 4.24
N VAL A 314 13.66 -7.08 4.90
CA VAL A 314 13.74 -7.28 6.36
C VAL A 314 13.24 -6.08 7.15
N LEU A 315 13.27 -4.88 6.56
CA LEU A 315 12.82 -3.63 7.19
C LEU A 315 11.30 -3.43 7.09
N TYR A 316 10.60 -4.22 6.29
CA TYR A 316 9.13 -4.17 6.25
C TYR A 316 8.58 -4.60 7.60
N ASN A 317 7.60 -3.83 8.07
CA ASN A 317 6.95 -4.10 9.34
C ASN A 317 5.62 -4.81 9.11
N VAL A 318 5.21 -5.59 10.11
CA VAL A 318 3.93 -6.28 10.16
C VAL A 318 3.25 -5.84 11.44
N VAL A 319 2.16 -5.07 11.31
CA VAL A 319 1.41 -4.52 12.44
C VAL A 319 -0.05 -4.98 12.39
N PRO A 320 -0.78 -4.98 13.51
CA PRO A 320 -2.21 -5.28 13.51
C PRO A 320 -2.96 -4.40 12.50
N VAL A 321 -3.95 -4.99 11.82
CA VAL A 321 -4.71 -4.28 10.78
C VAL A 321 -5.69 -3.25 11.35
N THR A 322 -6.12 -2.32 10.50
CA THR A 322 -7.24 -1.40 10.74
C THR A 322 -8.36 -1.50 9.71
N GLU A 323 -9.51 -0.97 10.10
CA GLU A 323 -10.82 -1.11 9.46
C GLU A 323 -10.85 -0.78 7.95
N CYS A 324 -10.15 0.27 7.47
CA CYS A 324 -10.33 0.65 6.07
C CYS A 324 -9.39 0.00 5.08
N CYS A 325 -10.06 -0.47 4.02
CA CYS A 325 -9.65 -0.60 2.64
C CYS A 325 -8.96 -1.93 2.32
N MET A 326 -9.35 -2.62 1.25
CA MET A 326 -8.83 -3.96 0.93
C MET A 326 -8.47 -4.19 -0.54
N PRO A 327 -7.72 -3.28 -1.19
CA PRO A 327 -7.40 -3.42 -2.61
C PRO A 327 -6.42 -4.56 -2.91
N ALA A 328 -5.64 -5.01 -1.92
CA ALA A 328 -4.79 -6.19 -2.04
C ALA A 328 -4.62 -6.90 -0.69
N MET A 329 -4.94 -8.20 -0.66
CA MET A 329 -4.86 -9.03 0.54
C MET A 329 -4.36 -10.44 0.24
N VAL A 330 -3.52 -10.95 1.12
CA VAL A 330 -2.99 -12.32 1.06
C VAL A 330 -3.70 -13.19 2.09
N PHE A 331 -4.12 -14.37 1.66
CA PHE A 331 -4.73 -15.40 2.48
C PHE A 331 -3.94 -16.70 2.33
N SER A 332 -3.76 -17.46 3.41
CA SER A 332 -3.47 -18.88 3.27
C SER A 332 -4.73 -19.61 2.78
N ALA A 333 -4.59 -20.78 2.16
CA ALA A 333 -5.75 -21.55 1.71
C ALA A 333 -6.72 -21.91 2.85
N SER A 334 -6.23 -22.15 4.07
CA SER A 334 -7.09 -22.37 5.24
C SER A 334 -7.78 -21.10 5.67
N SER A 335 -7.05 -19.98 5.72
CA SER A 335 -7.62 -18.69 6.13
C SER A 335 -8.65 -18.18 5.12
N ALA A 336 -8.45 -18.40 3.82
CA ALA A 336 -9.40 -18.07 2.77
C ALA A 336 -10.73 -18.82 2.95
N ARG A 337 -10.69 -20.12 3.28
CA ARG A 337 -11.91 -20.90 3.57
C ARG A 337 -12.67 -20.36 4.77
N ARG A 338 -11.96 -19.94 5.83
CA ARG A 338 -12.59 -19.31 7.01
C ARG A 338 -13.20 -17.96 6.65
N ALA A 339 -12.44 -17.11 5.94
CA ALA A 339 -12.91 -15.81 5.49
C ALA A 339 -14.17 -15.92 4.61
N LEU A 340 -14.23 -16.90 3.70
CA LEU A 340 -15.43 -17.20 2.91
C LEU A 340 -16.63 -17.53 3.79
N GLY A 341 -16.47 -18.45 4.75
CA GLY A 341 -17.54 -18.79 5.69
C GLY A 341 -18.04 -17.57 6.46
N TYR A 342 -17.14 -16.70 6.91
CA TYR A 342 -17.53 -15.50 7.64
C TYR A 342 -18.22 -14.45 6.75
N LEU A 343 -17.77 -14.24 5.51
CA LEU A 343 -18.39 -13.29 4.58
C LEU A 343 -19.80 -13.73 4.14
N GLN A 344 -20.08 -15.03 4.15
CA GLN A 344 -21.42 -15.58 3.89
C GLN A 344 -22.41 -15.31 5.04
N GLU A 345 -21.93 -15.19 6.28
CA GLU A 345 -22.76 -14.94 7.48
C GLU A 345 -23.18 -13.47 7.64
N VAL A 346 -22.56 -12.55 6.89
CA VAL A 346 -22.71 -11.11 7.08
C VAL A 346 -23.33 -10.46 5.85
N HIS A 347 -24.21 -9.47 6.03
CA HIS A 347 -24.78 -8.68 4.94
C HIS A 347 -24.16 -7.28 4.90
N CYS A 348 -23.64 -6.88 3.73
CA CYS A 348 -23.08 -5.54 3.53
C CYS A 348 -24.15 -4.53 3.11
N HIS A 349 -23.96 -3.28 3.51
CA HIS A 349 -24.88 -2.19 3.22
C HIS A 349 -24.12 -0.86 3.19
N PRO A 350 -24.73 0.26 2.75
CA PRO A 350 -24.07 1.56 2.81
C PRO A 350 -23.53 1.88 4.21
N GLY A 351 -22.25 2.23 4.30
CA GLY A 351 -21.53 2.46 5.56
C GLY A 351 -20.96 1.21 6.23
N PHE A 352 -21.20 0.02 5.67
CA PHE A 352 -20.68 -1.26 6.15
C PHE A 352 -20.27 -2.11 4.94
N ALA A 353 -19.12 -1.74 4.37
CA ALA A 353 -18.54 -2.39 3.21
C ALA A 353 -17.81 -3.67 3.61
N LYS A 354 -17.34 -4.44 2.61
CA LYS A 354 -16.67 -5.73 2.80
C LYS A 354 -15.42 -5.66 3.70
N ASP A 355 -14.70 -4.53 3.69
CA ASP A 355 -13.54 -4.28 4.54
C ASP A 355 -13.93 -4.09 6.01
N THR A 356 -14.94 -3.26 6.29
CA THR A 356 -15.52 -3.12 7.64
C THR A 356 -16.09 -4.46 8.13
N ALA A 357 -16.78 -5.20 7.26
CA ALA A 357 -17.31 -6.52 7.59
C ALA A 357 -16.20 -7.47 8.04
N LEU A 358 -15.15 -7.64 7.23
CA LEU A 358 -14.04 -8.53 7.53
C LEU A 358 -13.24 -8.07 8.76
N TYR A 359 -13.08 -6.77 8.96
CA TYR A 359 -12.44 -6.22 10.16
C TYR A 359 -13.27 -6.48 11.43
N SER A 360 -14.58 -6.26 11.38
CA SER A 360 -15.48 -6.51 12.53
C SER A 360 -15.45 -7.98 12.97
N LEU A 361 -15.30 -8.90 12.01
CA LEU A 361 -15.24 -10.33 12.24
C LEU A 361 -13.98 -10.76 13.00
N LEU A 362 -12.89 -9.99 12.94
CA LEU A 362 -11.66 -10.28 13.71
C LEU A 362 -11.97 -10.38 15.20
N ARG A 363 -12.72 -9.41 15.74
CA ARG A 363 -13.09 -9.40 17.15
C ARG A 363 -14.16 -10.45 17.47
N ILE A 364 -15.12 -10.67 16.58
CA ILE A 364 -16.26 -11.57 16.81
C ILE A 364 -15.80 -13.04 16.81
N LYS A 365 -14.85 -13.39 15.96
CA LYS A 365 -14.37 -14.77 15.75
C LYS A 365 -13.01 -15.04 16.42
N ASP A 366 -12.49 -14.10 17.20
CA ASP A 366 -11.14 -14.15 17.82
C ASP A 366 -10.02 -14.39 16.80
N GLU A 367 -10.16 -13.78 15.63
CA GLU A 367 -9.23 -13.87 14.51
C GLU A 367 -8.21 -12.72 14.55
N ARG A 368 -7.04 -12.95 13.97
CA ARG A 368 -5.97 -11.94 13.88
C ARG A 368 -5.66 -11.66 12.43
N ALA A 369 -5.44 -10.39 12.11
CA ALA A 369 -4.99 -9.98 10.79
C ALA A 369 -3.99 -8.85 10.91
N TYR A 370 -3.14 -8.74 9.89
CA TYR A 370 -2.02 -7.83 9.89
C TYR A 370 -1.97 -7.02 8.60
N VAL A 371 -1.27 -5.89 8.66
CA VAL A 371 -0.95 -5.06 7.51
C VAL A 371 0.57 -4.90 7.38
N VAL A 372 1.04 -4.89 6.15
CA VAL A 372 2.44 -4.65 5.79
C VAL A 372 2.69 -3.16 5.64
N GLU A 373 3.78 -2.67 6.22
CA GLU A 373 4.21 -1.27 6.09
C GLU A 373 5.69 -1.18 5.66
N PRO A 374 6.03 -0.50 4.55
CA PRO A 374 5.14 0.29 3.67
C PRO A 374 4.24 -0.56 2.75
N ASN A 375 3.31 0.12 2.06
CA ASN A 375 2.37 -0.50 1.12
C ASN A 375 3.12 -1.23 -0.01
N LEU A 376 2.71 -2.45 -0.35
CA LEU A 376 3.27 -3.24 -1.46
C LEU A 376 2.49 -3.10 -2.77
N VAL A 377 1.40 -2.35 -2.75
CA VAL A 377 0.64 -1.95 -3.93
C VAL A 377 0.33 -0.46 -3.84
N ARG A 378 0.22 0.18 -4.99
CA ARG A 378 -0.27 1.55 -5.15
C ARG A 378 -1.71 1.51 -5.67
N HIS A 379 -2.61 2.20 -4.99
CA HIS A 379 -3.98 2.35 -5.45
C HIS A 379 -4.07 3.45 -6.50
N VAL A 380 -4.35 3.06 -7.75
CA VAL A 380 -4.46 3.98 -8.90
C VAL A 380 -5.91 4.36 -9.24
N GLY A 381 -6.87 3.73 -8.57
CA GLY A 381 -8.30 3.87 -8.84
C GLY A 381 -8.84 5.22 -8.40
N MET A 382 -9.15 6.09 -9.35
CA MET A 382 -9.80 7.37 -9.06
C MET A 382 -11.29 7.36 -9.37
N PHE A 383 -11.73 6.45 -10.25
CA PHE A 383 -13.14 6.19 -10.50
C PHE A 383 -13.56 4.95 -9.73
N SER A 384 -14.41 5.13 -8.73
CA SER A 384 -14.95 4.02 -7.95
C SER A 384 -16.08 3.37 -8.72
N SER A 385 -16.17 2.04 -8.67
CA SER A 385 -17.39 1.33 -9.07
C SER A 385 -18.55 1.72 -8.16
N LEU A 386 -18.31 1.91 -6.85
CA LEU A 386 -19.31 2.19 -5.81
C LEU A 386 -19.93 3.59 -5.85
N ARG A 387 -19.20 4.58 -6.35
CA ARG A 387 -19.62 5.99 -6.30
C ARG A 387 -19.35 6.66 -7.65
N PRO A 388 -20.39 7.05 -8.40
CA PRO A 388 -20.20 7.79 -9.63
C PRO A 388 -19.62 9.17 -9.29
N ASN A 389 -18.38 9.41 -9.70
CA ASN A 389 -17.74 10.70 -9.59
C ASN A 389 -17.15 11.10 -10.94
N ASN A 390 -17.61 12.23 -11.47
CA ASN A 390 -17.15 12.73 -12.76
C ASN A 390 -15.85 13.55 -12.64
N ILE A 391 -15.48 13.98 -11.42
CA ILE A 391 -14.28 14.81 -11.18
C ILE A 391 -13.56 14.25 -9.93
N PRO A 392 -12.85 13.12 -10.06
CA PRO A 392 -12.14 12.54 -8.94
C PRO A 392 -10.93 13.39 -8.54
N LYS A 393 -10.62 13.37 -7.25
CA LYS A 393 -9.49 14.10 -6.66
C LYS A 393 -8.70 13.18 -5.73
N LEU A 394 -7.39 13.39 -5.68
CA LEU A 394 -6.48 12.72 -4.75
C LEU A 394 -6.74 13.21 -3.31
N LEU A 395 -7.63 12.55 -2.58
CA LEU A 395 -8.03 12.93 -1.22
C LEU A 395 -7.83 11.84 -0.17
#